data_AF-A0A3D0ZZ65-F1
#
_entry.id   AF-A0A3D0ZZ65-F1
#
_cell.length_a   1.000
_cell.length_b   1.000
_cell.length_c   1.000
_cell.angle_alpha   90.00
_cell.angle_beta   90.00
_cell.angle_gamma   90.00
#
_symmetry.space_group_name_H-M   'P 1'
#
loop_
_entity.id
_entity.type
_entity.pdbx_description
1 polymer ?
#
loop_
_entity_poly.entity_id
_entity_poly.type
_entity_poly.pdbx_seq_one_letter_code
_entity_poly.pdbx_strand_id
1 'polypeptide(L)'
;MGSFSLAMVLSVMIYLGAGWYAGRKVRNLDDYFVAGRNAPTFLILGTLIASFMSTNGFIGEAGMSYRGHGPLIIIMTAVNCMGYVVGALFFGRYLRRSQELTVPAFFGARFQSQRIQTLAGLSIVVGLSGYLLAVTWGVALIITQVTDLSEPIAIILVWISYMLFTLYSGSKGVILTDTLMFILFTTAAVVALSFLVSLNGGWFASIEALAVFEAKPDVIAWHGVLGPETRWDTPGEAILWALILGVAWGIVVAVSPWQSSRYLIARSEHVVIRSACGAAIIMLLLYLVTTFCAAIINL
;
A
#
# COMPACT_ATOMS: atom_id res chain seq x y z
N MET A 1 10.40 -1.16 -28.83
CA MET A 1 9.97 -1.27 -27.42
C MET A 1 8.52 -1.71 -27.41
N GLY A 2 8.16 -2.73 -26.63
CA GLY A 2 6.76 -3.11 -26.45
C GLY A 2 5.96 -1.99 -25.76
N SER A 3 4.64 -1.97 -25.95
CA SER A 3 3.74 -1.01 -25.30
C SER A 3 3.87 -1.02 -23.77
N PHE A 4 4.11 -2.20 -23.19
CA PHE A 4 4.37 -2.39 -21.76
C PHE A 4 5.65 -1.67 -21.30
N SER A 5 6.79 -1.90 -21.96
CA SER A 5 8.06 -1.24 -21.63
C SER A 5 7.98 0.28 -21.79
N LEU A 6 7.25 0.75 -22.81
CA LEU A 6 7.02 2.17 -23.03
C LEU A 6 6.21 2.79 -21.88
N ALA A 7 5.12 2.14 -21.46
CA ALA A 7 4.30 2.61 -20.34
C ALA A 7 5.08 2.64 -19.02
N MET A 8 5.95 1.65 -18.79
CA MET A 8 6.85 1.61 -17.63
C MET A 8 7.84 2.77 -17.64
N VAL A 9 8.52 3.02 -18.76
CA VAL A 9 9.47 4.15 -18.87
C VAL A 9 8.74 5.49 -18.69
N LEU A 10 7.56 5.66 -19.30
CA LEU A 10 6.76 6.87 -19.14
C LEU A 10 6.34 7.10 -17.69
N SER A 11 5.90 6.07 -16.97
CA SER A 11 5.50 6.22 -15.57
C SER A 11 6.68 6.61 -14.67
N VAL A 12 7.84 5.96 -14.85
CA VAL A 12 9.08 6.32 -14.14
C VAL A 12 9.46 7.78 -14.42
N MET A 13 9.42 8.22 -15.67
CA MET A 13 9.74 9.60 -16.05
C MET A 13 8.77 10.61 -15.42
N ILE A 14 7.47 10.30 -15.38
CA ILE A 14 6.47 11.13 -14.71
C ILE A 14 6.77 11.25 -13.21
N TYR A 15 7.11 10.15 -12.54
CA TYR A 15 7.42 10.18 -11.11
C TYR A 15 8.70 10.95 -10.79
N LEU A 16 9.76 10.74 -11.58
CA LEU A 16 10.99 11.51 -11.45
C LEU A 16 10.76 13.01 -11.70
N GLY A 17 9.98 13.35 -12.71
CA GLY A 17 9.59 14.74 -13.01
C GLY A 17 8.78 15.39 -11.88
N ALA A 18 7.81 14.66 -11.33
CA ALA A 18 6.99 15.13 -10.21
C ALA A 18 7.83 15.36 -8.95
N GLY A 19 8.72 14.43 -8.61
CA GLY A 19 9.62 14.60 -7.46
C GLY A 19 10.66 15.69 -7.66
N TRP A 20 11.20 15.85 -8.87
CA TRP A 20 12.11 16.95 -9.18
C TRP A 20 11.43 18.31 -9.00
N TYR A 21 10.20 18.46 -9.51
CA TYR A 21 9.40 19.66 -9.34
C TYR A 21 9.09 19.96 -7.86
N ALA A 22 8.77 18.93 -7.08
CA ALA A 22 8.49 19.08 -5.65
C ALA A 22 9.74 19.40 -4.83
N GLY A 23 10.89 18.79 -5.15
CA GLY A 23 12.16 19.02 -4.46
C GLY A 23 12.65 20.47 -4.59
N ARG A 24 12.42 21.12 -5.73
CA ARG A 24 12.68 22.57 -5.90
C ARG A 24 11.92 23.47 -4.91
N LYS A 25 10.84 22.97 -4.31
CA LYS A 25 10.02 23.71 -3.34
C LYS A 25 10.41 23.43 -1.89
N VAL A 26 11.39 22.58 -1.62
CA VAL A 26 11.88 22.31 -0.26
C VAL A 26 12.90 23.38 0.12
N ARG A 27 12.60 24.19 1.15
CA ARG A 27 13.50 25.27 1.61
C ARG A 27 13.98 25.12 3.04
N ASN A 28 13.25 24.38 3.86
CA ASN A 28 13.55 24.22 5.28
C ASN A 28 13.16 22.81 5.77
N LEU A 29 13.47 22.50 7.04
CA LEU A 29 13.17 21.19 7.63
C LEU A 29 11.67 20.90 7.72
N ASP A 30 10.84 21.94 7.87
CA ASP A 30 9.38 21.80 7.92
C ASP A 30 8.81 21.34 6.58
N ASP A 31 9.32 21.91 5.49
CA ASP A 31 9.01 21.47 4.14
C ASP A 31 9.47 20.03 3.89
N TYR A 32 10.64 19.66 4.40
CA TYR A 32 11.23 18.35 4.17
C TYR A 32 10.49 17.23 4.93
N PHE A 33 10.21 17.41 6.22
CA PHE A 33 9.62 16.36 7.06
C PHE A 33 8.09 16.34 7.06
N VAL A 34 7.45 17.50 6.91
CA VAL A 34 5.99 17.61 7.08
C VAL A 34 5.29 18.40 5.97
N ALA A 35 6.00 18.72 4.89
CA ALA A 35 5.49 19.44 3.72
C ALA A 35 4.71 20.73 4.08
N GLY A 36 5.17 21.46 5.09
CA GLY A 36 4.52 22.69 5.56
C GLY A 36 3.16 22.48 6.24
N ARG A 37 2.82 21.24 6.63
CA ARG A 37 1.58 20.85 7.34
C ARG A 37 0.29 21.38 6.70
N ASN A 38 0.27 21.45 5.38
CA ASN A 38 -0.80 22.09 4.63
C ASN A 38 -1.48 21.16 3.61
N ALA A 39 -1.20 19.84 3.69
CA ALA A 39 -1.71 18.88 2.74
C ALA A 39 -3.23 18.70 2.90
N PRO A 40 -4.02 18.86 1.81
CA PRO A 40 -5.46 18.63 1.84
C PRO A 40 -5.79 17.12 1.90
N THR A 41 -7.05 16.80 2.17
CA THR A 41 -7.56 15.42 2.30
C THR A 41 -7.17 14.52 1.15
N PHE A 42 -7.27 15.00 -0.10
CA PHE A 42 -6.95 14.20 -1.28
C PHE A 42 -5.49 13.73 -1.30
N LEU A 43 -4.54 14.60 -0.95
CA LEU A 43 -3.12 14.26 -0.93
C LEU A 43 -2.79 13.25 0.19
N ILE A 44 -3.34 13.45 1.38
CA ILE A 44 -3.13 12.50 2.49
C ILE A 44 -3.77 11.15 2.16
N LEU A 45 -4.99 11.14 1.64
CA LEU A 45 -5.67 9.93 1.19
C LEU A 45 -4.84 9.17 0.16
N GLY A 46 -4.31 9.86 -0.85
CA GLY A 46 -3.44 9.26 -1.86
C GLY A 46 -2.21 8.60 -1.25
N THR A 47 -1.55 9.27 -0.30
CA THR A 47 -0.40 8.70 0.42
C THR A 47 -0.73 7.47 1.25
N LEU A 48 -1.85 7.48 1.97
CA LEU A 48 -2.25 6.35 2.82
C LEU A 48 -2.49 5.08 1.99
N ILE A 49 -3.13 5.24 0.82
CA ILE A 49 -3.46 4.14 -0.10
C ILE A 49 -2.21 3.68 -0.85
N ALA A 50 -1.48 4.60 -1.50
CA ALA A 50 -0.32 4.23 -2.31
C ALA A 50 0.81 3.63 -1.47
N SER A 51 1.04 4.14 -0.25
CA SER A 51 2.03 3.54 0.65
C SER A 51 1.65 2.12 1.07
N PHE A 52 0.35 1.80 1.19
CA PHE A 52 -0.09 0.45 1.56
C PHE A 52 -0.04 -0.50 0.37
N MET A 53 -0.47 -0.03 -0.80
CA MET A 53 -0.38 -0.74 -2.07
C MET A 53 1.09 -0.84 -2.51
N SER A 54 1.82 -1.72 -1.84
CA SER A 54 3.22 -2.04 -2.13
C SER A 54 3.32 -3.27 -3.03
N THR A 55 4.56 -3.68 -3.30
CA THR A 55 4.87 -4.96 -3.96
C THR A 55 4.15 -6.15 -3.30
N ASN A 56 3.92 -6.11 -1.98
CA ASN A 56 3.17 -7.15 -1.28
C ASN A 56 1.71 -7.24 -1.74
N GLY A 57 1.04 -6.10 -1.93
CA GLY A 57 -0.35 -6.07 -2.39
C GLY A 57 -0.50 -6.55 -3.84
N PHE A 58 0.34 -6.03 -4.74
CA PHE A 58 0.21 -6.32 -6.18
C PHE A 58 0.85 -7.63 -6.65
N ILE A 59 1.86 -8.18 -5.95
CA ILE A 59 2.46 -9.47 -6.31
C ILE A 59 1.99 -10.56 -5.34
N GLY A 60 2.14 -10.33 -4.03
CA GLY A 60 1.87 -11.33 -3.00
C GLY A 60 0.39 -11.65 -2.89
N GLU A 61 -0.43 -10.67 -2.55
CA GLU A 61 -1.86 -10.85 -2.27
C GLU A 61 -2.69 -11.04 -3.54
N ALA A 62 -2.31 -10.39 -4.64
CA ALA A 62 -2.86 -10.70 -5.96
C ALA A 62 -2.51 -12.14 -6.39
N GLY A 63 -1.29 -12.62 -6.11
CA GLY A 63 -0.88 -14.01 -6.36
C GLY A 63 -1.66 -15.01 -5.52
N MET A 64 -1.94 -14.70 -4.24
CA MET A 64 -2.84 -15.50 -3.39
C MET A 64 -4.27 -15.51 -3.95
N SER A 65 -4.74 -14.37 -4.44
CA SER A 65 -6.05 -14.26 -5.08
C SER A 65 -6.14 -15.09 -6.37
N TYR A 66 -5.08 -15.07 -7.19
CA TYR A 66 -4.96 -15.89 -8.39
C TYR A 66 -4.96 -17.40 -8.08
N ARG A 67 -4.40 -17.81 -6.94
CA ARG A 67 -4.45 -19.21 -6.47
C ARG A 67 -5.81 -19.61 -5.88
N GLY A 68 -6.76 -18.69 -5.82
CA GLY A 68 -8.13 -18.94 -5.35
C GLY A 68 -8.35 -18.67 -3.87
N HIS A 69 -7.53 -17.83 -3.25
CA HIS A 69 -7.74 -17.35 -1.88
C HIS A 69 -8.20 -15.90 -1.82
N GLY A 70 -8.79 -15.39 -2.90
CA GLY A 70 -9.23 -14.01 -3.01
C GLY A 70 -10.19 -13.56 -1.90
N PRO A 71 -11.25 -14.32 -1.60
CA PRO A 71 -12.19 -13.98 -0.53
C PRO A 71 -11.53 -13.83 0.84
N LEU A 72 -10.52 -14.66 1.17
CA LEU A 72 -9.76 -14.52 2.42
C LEU A 72 -8.95 -13.21 2.48
N ILE A 73 -8.37 -12.79 1.35
CA ILE A 73 -7.68 -11.49 1.26
C ILE A 73 -8.67 -10.35 1.49
N ILE A 74 -9.89 -10.43 0.92
CA ILE A 74 -10.93 -9.41 1.14
C ILE A 74 -11.34 -9.36 2.61
N ILE A 75 -11.54 -10.50 3.27
CA ILE A 75 -11.88 -10.57 4.71
C ILE A 75 -10.75 -9.96 5.56
N MET A 76 -9.51 -10.35 5.29
CA MET A 76 -8.32 -9.79 5.96
C MET A 76 -8.27 -8.26 5.79
N THR A 77 -8.45 -7.77 4.56
CA THR A 77 -8.43 -6.35 4.24
C THR A 77 -9.58 -5.60 4.90
N ALA A 78 -10.78 -6.16 4.96
CA ALA A 78 -11.93 -5.53 5.63
C ALA A 78 -11.64 -5.24 7.11
N VAL A 79 -11.04 -6.20 7.81
CA VAL A 79 -10.61 -6.02 9.22
C VAL A 79 -9.44 -5.03 9.30
N ASN A 80 -8.46 -5.15 8.42
CA ASN A 80 -7.30 -4.25 8.41
C ASN A 80 -7.69 -2.78 8.19
N CYS A 81 -8.64 -2.51 7.30
CA CYS A 81 -9.08 -1.16 6.96
C CYS A 81 -9.65 -0.39 8.16
N MET A 82 -10.17 -1.08 9.18
CA MET A 82 -10.59 -0.46 10.44
C MET A 82 -9.42 0.25 11.14
N GLY A 83 -8.20 -0.23 10.92
CA GLY A 83 -6.96 0.38 11.41
C GLY A 83 -6.77 1.82 10.97
N TYR A 84 -7.20 2.21 9.77
CA TYR A 84 -7.14 3.61 9.33
C TYR A 84 -7.99 4.51 10.22
N VAL A 85 -9.24 4.11 10.47
CA VAL A 85 -10.20 4.88 11.27
C VAL A 85 -9.76 4.92 12.74
N VAL A 86 -9.42 3.77 13.32
CA VAL A 86 -8.93 3.66 14.70
C VAL A 86 -7.64 4.48 14.86
N GLY A 87 -6.68 4.31 13.94
CA GLY A 87 -5.43 5.04 13.93
C GLY A 87 -5.64 6.55 13.89
N ALA A 88 -6.48 7.05 12.99
CA ALA A 88 -6.76 8.47 12.88
C ALA A 88 -7.44 9.06 14.13
N LEU A 89 -8.41 8.34 14.71
CA LEU A 89 -9.17 8.79 15.88
C LEU A 89 -8.34 8.75 17.16
N PHE A 90 -7.59 7.68 17.41
CA PHE A 90 -6.90 7.47 18.68
C PHE A 90 -5.44 7.91 18.67
N PHE A 91 -4.81 8.04 17.49
CA PHE A 91 -3.40 8.41 17.37
C PHE A 91 -3.17 9.62 16.45
N GLY A 92 -3.67 9.55 15.21
CA GLY A 92 -3.42 10.53 14.16
C GLY A 92 -3.83 11.97 14.52
N ARG A 93 -4.98 12.17 15.18
CA ARG A 93 -5.39 13.52 15.63
C ARG A 93 -4.40 14.13 16.63
N TYR A 94 -3.88 13.33 17.56
CA TYR A 94 -2.92 13.80 18.57
C TYR A 94 -1.56 14.07 17.94
N LEU A 95 -1.16 13.21 17.01
CA LEU A 95 0.05 13.37 16.25
C LEU A 95 -0.01 14.66 15.41
N ARG A 96 -1.15 14.94 14.75
CA ARG A 96 -1.32 16.22 14.04
C ARG A 96 -1.33 17.42 14.98
N ARG A 97 -1.90 17.30 16.17
CA ARG A 97 -1.95 18.38 17.17
C ARG A 97 -0.59 18.74 17.73
N SER A 98 0.34 17.78 17.84
CA SER A 98 1.63 18.00 18.47
C SER A 98 2.54 18.96 17.72
N GLN A 99 2.34 19.14 16.41
CA GLN A 99 3.22 19.95 15.54
C GLN A 99 4.68 19.48 15.52
N GLU A 100 4.91 18.22 15.88
CA GLU A 100 6.25 17.63 15.81
C GLU A 100 6.67 17.35 14.37
N LEU A 101 7.97 17.15 14.16
CA LEU A 101 8.51 16.79 12.84
C LEU A 101 8.49 15.29 12.58
N THR A 102 8.55 14.47 13.63
CA THR A 102 8.66 13.01 13.52
C THR A 102 7.84 12.30 14.60
N VAL A 103 7.48 11.03 14.35
CA VAL A 103 6.77 10.18 15.33
C VAL A 103 7.59 9.96 16.61
N PRO A 104 8.92 9.73 16.58
CA PRO A 104 9.73 9.70 17.80
C PRO A 104 9.72 11.00 18.58
N ALA A 105 9.78 12.16 17.91
CA ALA A 105 9.72 13.47 18.57
C ALA A 105 8.39 13.67 19.29
N PHE A 106 7.27 13.19 18.70
CA PHE A 106 5.98 13.13 19.39
C PHE A 106 6.05 12.34 20.71
N PHE A 107 6.67 11.16 20.72
CA PHE A 107 6.82 10.39 21.95
C PHE A 107 7.73 11.09 22.98
N GLY A 108 8.81 11.73 22.52
CA GLY A 108 9.68 12.56 23.36
C GLY A 108 8.94 13.69 24.04
N ALA A 109 8.17 14.47 23.27
CA ALA A 109 7.36 15.58 23.79
C ALA A 109 6.21 15.10 24.68
N ARG A 110 5.54 13.99 24.33
CA ARG A 110 4.39 13.46 25.09
C ARG A 110 4.78 12.92 26.46
N PHE A 111 5.94 12.30 26.57
CA PHE A 111 6.44 11.68 27.81
C PHE A 111 7.57 12.46 28.48
N GLN A 112 7.99 13.59 27.91
CA GLN A 112 9.08 14.43 28.40
C GLN A 112 10.37 13.62 28.65
N SER A 113 10.70 12.70 27.74
CA SER A 113 11.79 11.74 27.93
C SER A 113 12.57 11.46 26.64
N GLN A 114 13.83 11.88 26.64
CA GLN A 114 14.76 11.58 25.55
C GLN A 114 14.98 10.08 25.36
N ARG A 115 14.94 9.30 26.45
CA ARG A 115 15.10 7.83 26.37
C ARG A 115 13.97 7.20 25.57
N ILE A 116 12.73 7.63 25.79
CA ILE A 116 11.57 7.14 25.06
C ILE A 116 11.64 7.56 23.59
N GLN A 117 12.05 8.79 23.30
CA GLN A 117 12.27 9.25 21.93
C GLN A 117 13.32 8.40 21.20
N THR A 118 14.46 8.11 21.84
CA THR A 118 15.51 7.28 21.24
C THR A 118 15.03 5.84 21.02
N LEU A 119 14.33 5.24 21.98
CA LEU A 119 13.76 3.90 21.84
C LEU A 119 12.72 3.83 20.71
N ALA A 120 11.86 4.84 20.61
CA ALA A 120 10.91 4.96 19.50
C ALA A 120 11.64 5.13 18.15
N GLY A 121 12.69 5.95 18.08
CA GLY A 121 13.49 6.10 16.86
C GLY A 121 14.14 4.78 16.43
N LEU A 122 14.77 4.07 17.37
CA LEU A 122 15.46 2.81 17.11
C LEU A 122 14.48 1.71 16.66
N SER A 123 13.32 1.60 17.32
CA SER A 123 12.31 0.59 16.96
C SER A 123 11.76 0.82 15.54
N ILE A 124 11.61 2.08 15.13
CA ILE A 124 11.19 2.44 13.78
C ILE A 124 12.26 2.05 12.76
N VAL A 125 13.52 2.36 13.03
CA VAL A 125 14.64 2.01 12.13
C VAL A 125 14.71 0.49 11.95
N VAL A 126 14.71 -0.27 13.05
CA VAL A 126 14.77 -1.74 13.00
C VAL A 126 13.56 -2.33 12.28
N GLY A 127 12.34 -1.90 12.64
CA GLY A 127 11.10 -2.42 12.06
C GLY A 127 10.95 -2.11 10.57
N LEU A 128 11.28 -0.89 10.14
CA LEU A 128 11.19 -0.50 8.73
C LEU A 128 12.32 -1.06 7.89
N SER A 129 13.49 -1.34 8.46
CA SER A 129 14.61 -1.95 7.71
C SER A 129 14.23 -3.31 7.14
N GLY A 130 13.59 -4.17 7.95
CA GLY A 130 13.11 -5.48 7.48
C GLY A 130 12.08 -5.36 6.35
N TYR A 131 11.13 -4.44 6.50
CA TYR A 131 10.13 -4.18 5.45
C TYR A 131 10.78 -3.65 4.16
N LEU A 132 11.74 -2.73 4.27
CA LEU A 132 12.44 -2.13 3.14
C LEU A 132 13.21 -3.18 2.33
N LEU A 133 13.83 -4.17 2.99
CA LEU A 133 14.51 -5.28 2.32
C LEU A 133 13.53 -6.08 1.46
N ALA A 134 12.38 -6.48 2.02
CA ALA A 134 11.38 -7.28 1.31
C ALA A 134 10.80 -6.53 0.10
N VAL A 135 10.46 -5.25 0.26
CA VAL A 135 9.93 -4.43 -0.84
C VAL A 135 10.98 -4.16 -1.92
N THR A 136 12.23 -3.86 -1.53
CA THR A 136 13.32 -3.63 -2.49
C THR A 136 13.59 -4.87 -3.32
N TRP A 137 13.63 -6.05 -2.67
CA TRP A 137 13.77 -7.32 -3.37
C TRP A 137 12.60 -7.57 -4.34
N GLY A 138 11.36 -7.34 -3.90
CA GLY A 138 10.19 -7.54 -4.75
C GLY A 138 10.20 -6.67 -6.02
N VAL A 139 10.64 -5.40 -5.92
CA VAL A 139 10.77 -4.52 -7.10
C VAL A 139 11.93 -4.98 -7.99
N ALA A 140 13.07 -5.36 -7.40
CA ALA A 140 14.22 -5.87 -8.15
C ALA A 140 13.85 -7.13 -8.94
N LEU A 141 13.05 -8.04 -8.36
CA LEU A 141 12.53 -9.23 -9.02
C LEU A 141 11.71 -8.87 -10.27
N ILE A 142 10.84 -7.85 -10.20
CA ILE A 142 10.12 -7.40 -11.39
C ILE A 142 11.10 -6.90 -12.47
N ILE A 143 12.09 -6.09 -12.07
CA ILE A 143 13.06 -5.53 -13.01
C ILE A 143 13.84 -6.64 -13.73
N THR A 144 14.28 -7.67 -13.02
CA THR A 144 15.00 -8.81 -13.64
C THR A 144 14.13 -9.65 -14.57
N GLN A 145 12.80 -9.58 -14.45
CA GLN A 145 11.88 -10.31 -15.35
C GLN A 145 11.56 -9.52 -16.62
N VAL A 146 11.73 -8.20 -16.59
CA VAL A 146 11.41 -7.30 -17.71
C VAL A 146 12.65 -6.71 -18.37
N THR A 147 13.83 -6.97 -17.82
CA THR A 147 15.15 -6.54 -18.32
C THR A 147 16.15 -7.68 -18.16
N ASP A 148 17.23 -7.68 -18.95
CA ASP A 148 18.29 -8.68 -18.87
C ASP A 148 19.32 -8.39 -17.74
N LEU A 149 18.94 -7.62 -16.73
CA LEU A 149 19.82 -7.27 -15.61
C LEU A 149 19.89 -8.42 -14.59
N SER A 150 21.06 -8.58 -13.96
CA SER A 150 21.20 -9.53 -12.85
C SER A 150 20.56 -8.98 -11.56
N GLU A 151 20.06 -9.89 -10.71
CA GLU A 151 19.37 -9.54 -9.47
C GLU A 151 20.18 -8.62 -8.54
N PRO A 152 21.48 -8.83 -8.29
CA PRO A 152 22.26 -7.92 -7.44
C PRO A 152 22.33 -6.49 -8.00
N ILE A 153 22.45 -6.36 -9.33
CA ILE A 153 22.49 -5.05 -10.00
C ILE A 153 21.12 -4.38 -9.91
N ALA A 154 20.04 -5.13 -10.15
CA ALA A 154 18.67 -4.61 -10.02
C ALA A 154 18.39 -4.10 -8.60
N ILE A 155 18.77 -4.83 -7.55
CA ILE A 155 18.60 -4.42 -6.15
C ILE A 155 19.32 -3.08 -5.88
N ILE A 156 20.59 -2.96 -6.29
CA ILE A 156 21.38 -1.74 -6.08
C ILE A 156 20.76 -0.54 -6.82
N LEU A 157 20.33 -0.73 -8.07
CA LEU A 157 19.70 0.32 -8.85
C LEU A 157 18.38 0.80 -8.23
N VAL A 158 17.52 -0.13 -7.80
CA VAL A 158 16.26 0.18 -7.11
C VAL A 158 16.56 0.98 -5.85
N TRP A 159 17.46 0.47 -5.00
CA TRP A 159 17.83 1.10 -3.73
C TRP A 159 18.36 2.53 -3.91
N ILE A 160 19.32 2.72 -4.82
CA ILE A 160 19.89 4.05 -5.11
C ILE A 160 18.82 4.99 -5.66
N SER A 161 17.95 4.50 -6.56
CA SER A 161 16.95 5.34 -7.23
C SER A 161 15.98 5.99 -6.25
N TYR A 162 15.33 5.22 -5.36
CA TYR A 162 14.37 5.78 -4.41
C TYR A 162 15.08 6.53 -3.28
N MET A 163 16.31 6.16 -2.92
CA MET A 163 17.08 6.87 -1.89
C MET A 163 17.44 8.28 -2.35
N LEU A 164 18.06 8.43 -3.52
CA LEU A 164 18.41 9.73 -4.07
C LEU A 164 17.15 10.59 -4.26
N PHE A 165 16.08 9.97 -4.76
CA PHE A 165 14.79 10.62 -4.92
C PHE A 165 14.23 11.16 -3.59
N THR A 166 14.25 10.34 -2.54
CA THR A 166 13.68 10.69 -1.24
C THR A 166 14.54 11.74 -0.54
N LEU A 167 15.87 11.61 -0.60
CA LEU A 167 16.81 12.60 -0.07
C LEU A 167 16.68 13.96 -0.75
N TYR A 168 16.38 13.99 -2.05
CA TYR A 168 16.22 15.24 -2.77
C TYR A 168 14.86 15.90 -2.51
N SER A 169 13.78 15.13 -2.54
CA SER A 169 12.41 15.68 -2.62
C SER A 169 11.67 15.75 -1.28
N GLY A 170 12.11 14.98 -0.28
CA GLY A 170 11.48 14.89 1.03
C GLY A 170 9.98 14.55 0.96
N SER A 171 9.26 14.89 2.02
CA SER A 171 7.83 14.62 2.13
C SER A 171 7.00 15.32 1.06
N LYS A 172 7.42 16.51 0.59
CA LYS A 172 6.74 17.21 -0.52
C LYS A 172 6.73 16.37 -1.80
N GLY A 173 7.85 15.73 -2.13
CA GLY A 173 7.94 14.83 -3.27
C GLY A 173 7.09 13.59 -3.07
N VAL A 174 7.29 12.91 -1.95
CA VAL A 174 6.58 11.66 -1.61
C VAL A 174 5.07 11.84 -1.69
N ILE A 175 4.50 12.92 -1.14
CA ILE A 175 3.06 13.15 -1.20
C ILE A 175 2.54 13.24 -2.63
N LEU A 176 3.27 13.94 -3.50
CA LEU A 176 2.86 14.11 -4.88
C LEU A 176 2.98 12.80 -5.65
N THR A 177 4.10 12.09 -5.53
CA THR A 177 4.29 10.81 -6.22
C THR A 177 3.33 9.75 -5.72
N ASP A 178 3.09 9.66 -4.43
CA ASP A 178 2.13 8.72 -3.86
C ASP A 178 0.71 9.02 -4.34
N THR A 179 0.33 10.30 -4.43
CA THR A 179 -0.99 10.67 -4.98
C THR A 179 -1.12 10.28 -6.44
N LEU A 180 -0.07 10.45 -7.24
CA LEU A 180 -0.05 10.00 -8.64
C LEU A 180 -0.12 8.46 -8.74
N MET A 181 0.60 7.74 -7.87
CA MET A 181 0.53 6.28 -7.78
C MET A 181 -0.87 5.81 -7.40
N PHE A 182 -1.51 6.46 -6.43
CA PHE A 182 -2.90 6.17 -6.07
C PHE A 182 -3.83 6.28 -7.29
N ILE A 183 -3.77 7.40 -8.02
CA ILE A 183 -4.58 7.59 -9.23
C ILE A 183 -4.26 6.52 -10.27
N LEU A 184 -2.98 6.20 -10.48
CA LEU A 184 -2.56 5.16 -11.41
C LEU A 184 -3.12 3.79 -11.02
N PHE A 185 -2.93 3.37 -9.77
CA PHE A 185 -3.38 2.08 -9.25
C PHE A 185 -4.89 1.92 -9.36
N THR A 186 -5.65 2.93 -8.96
CA THR A 186 -7.12 2.90 -9.08
C THR A 186 -7.56 2.85 -10.54
N THR A 187 -6.97 3.67 -11.41
CA THR A 187 -7.34 3.69 -12.84
C THR A 187 -6.98 2.37 -13.51
N ALA A 188 -5.77 1.86 -13.27
CA ALA A 188 -5.32 0.59 -13.82
C ALA A 188 -6.19 -0.58 -13.37
N ALA A 189 -6.56 -0.62 -12.09
CA ALA A 189 -7.44 -1.66 -11.56
C ALA A 189 -8.84 -1.63 -12.18
N VAL A 190 -9.45 -0.45 -12.31
CA VAL A 190 -10.78 -0.29 -12.92
C VAL A 190 -10.76 -0.63 -14.41
N VAL A 191 -9.74 -0.19 -15.15
CA VAL A 191 -9.59 -0.49 -16.58
C VAL A 191 -9.35 -1.99 -16.80
N ALA A 192 -8.46 -2.60 -16.01
CA ALA A 192 -8.18 -4.03 -16.08
C ALA A 192 -9.45 -4.85 -15.81
N LEU A 193 -10.21 -4.49 -14.77
CA LEU A 193 -11.46 -5.19 -14.45
C LEU A 193 -12.48 -5.07 -15.58
N SER A 194 -12.68 -3.86 -16.08
CA SER A 194 -13.63 -3.60 -17.18
C SER A 194 -13.27 -4.41 -18.43
N PHE A 195 -11.98 -4.49 -18.75
CA PHE A 195 -11.48 -5.27 -19.88
C PHE A 195 -11.68 -6.78 -19.67
N LEU A 196 -11.27 -7.33 -18.53
CA LEU A 196 -11.40 -8.75 -18.22
C LEU A 196 -12.86 -9.22 -18.20
N VAL A 197 -13.75 -8.41 -17.62
CA VAL A 197 -15.20 -8.69 -17.62
C VAL A 197 -15.77 -8.68 -19.04
N SER A 198 -15.32 -7.74 -19.89
CA SER A 198 -15.79 -7.68 -21.28
C SER A 198 -15.34 -8.89 -22.11
N LEU A 199 -14.14 -9.41 -21.87
CA LEU A 199 -13.63 -10.61 -22.53
C LEU A 199 -14.43 -11.87 -22.15
N ASN A 200 -14.94 -11.93 -20.92
CA ASN A 200 -15.69 -13.05 -20.38
C ASN A 200 -17.22 -12.92 -20.58
N GLY A 201 -17.67 -12.09 -21.53
CA GLY A 201 -19.09 -11.96 -21.86
C GLY A 201 -19.93 -11.16 -20.85
N GLY A 202 -19.29 -10.43 -19.93
CA GLY A 202 -19.96 -9.56 -18.96
C GLY A 202 -19.86 -10.04 -17.52
N TRP A 203 -20.38 -9.23 -16.59
CA TRP A 203 -20.22 -9.44 -15.14
C TRP A 203 -20.81 -10.76 -14.66
N PHE A 204 -22.06 -11.03 -15.02
CA PHE A 204 -22.75 -12.24 -14.58
C PHE A 204 -22.13 -13.50 -15.16
N ALA A 205 -21.75 -13.47 -16.45
CA ALA A 205 -21.05 -14.57 -17.11
C ALA A 205 -19.68 -14.85 -16.46
N SER A 206 -18.93 -13.82 -16.10
CA SER A 206 -17.65 -13.97 -15.40
C SER A 206 -17.83 -14.64 -14.03
N ILE A 207 -18.85 -14.24 -13.27
CA ILE A 207 -19.14 -14.82 -11.94
C ILE A 207 -19.62 -16.28 -12.08
N GLU A 208 -20.50 -16.55 -13.04
CA GLU A 208 -20.99 -17.92 -13.29
C GLU A 208 -19.86 -18.84 -13.72
N ALA A 209 -18.99 -18.39 -14.64
CA ALA A 209 -17.82 -19.14 -15.08
C ALA A 209 -16.84 -19.43 -13.92
N LEU A 210 -16.61 -18.46 -13.03
CA LEU A 210 -15.82 -18.68 -11.82
C LEU A 210 -16.48 -19.64 -10.82
N ALA A 211 -17.81 -19.63 -10.73
CA ALA A 211 -18.55 -20.50 -9.80
C ALA A 211 -18.45 -21.99 -10.18
N VAL A 212 -18.31 -22.29 -11.48
CA VAL A 212 -18.20 -23.66 -12.01
C VAL A 212 -16.78 -24.01 -12.47
N PHE A 213 -15.79 -23.22 -12.08
CA PHE A 213 -14.42 -23.37 -12.58
C PHE A 213 -13.73 -24.63 -12.01
N GLU A 214 -13.69 -25.70 -12.81
CA GLU A 214 -13.21 -27.02 -12.36
C GLU A 214 -11.71 -27.05 -11.99
N ALA A 215 -10.88 -26.23 -12.64
CA ALA A 215 -9.45 -26.23 -12.39
C ALA A 215 -9.09 -25.67 -10.99
N LYS A 216 -9.96 -24.84 -10.41
CA LYS A 216 -9.83 -24.31 -9.04
C LYS A 216 -11.22 -24.26 -8.40
N PRO A 217 -11.73 -25.40 -7.87
CA PRO A 217 -13.00 -25.41 -7.19
C PRO A 217 -12.96 -24.44 -6.01
N ASP A 218 -14.08 -23.77 -5.72
CA ASP A 218 -14.21 -22.82 -4.60
C ASP A 218 -13.35 -21.54 -4.71
N VAL A 219 -12.87 -21.19 -5.92
CA VAL A 219 -12.07 -19.96 -6.17
C VAL A 219 -12.74 -18.67 -5.69
N ILE A 220 -14.08 -18.62 -5.69
CA ILE A 220 -14.89 -17.50 -5.19
C ILE A 220 -15.63 -17.81 -3.86
N ALA A 221 -15.45 -19.00 -3.29
CA ALA A 221 -16.06 -19.34 -2.01
C ALA A 221 -15.41 -18.54 -0.87
N TRP A 222 -16.15 -18.26 0.19
CA TRP A 222 -15.67 -17.42 1.30
C TRP A 222 -14.39 -17.94 1.97
N HIS A 223 -14.15 -19.26 1.93
CA HIS A 223 -12.95 -19.90 2.47
C HIS A 223 -11.80 -20.03 1.44
N GLY A 224 -12.06 -19.73 0.16
CA GLY A 224 -11.13 -19.99 -0.95
C GLY A 224 -10.87 -21.48 -1.19
N VAL A 225 -9.95 -21.80 -2.08
CA VAL A 225 -9.59 -23.19 -2.40
C VAL A 225 -8.98 -23.88 -1.15
N LEU A 226 -9.38 -25.11 -0.87
CA LEU A 226 -8.87 -25.93 0.25
C LEU A 226 -8.31 -27.25 -0.26
N GLY A 227 -7.39 -27.85 0.51
CA GLY A 227 -6.87 -29.19 0.26
C GLY A 227 -5.40 -29.37 0.63
N PRO A 228 -4.88 -30.61 0.51
CA PRO A 228 -3.56 -30.99 1.01
C PRO A 228 -2.38 -30.26 0.36
N GLU A 229 -2.57 -29.74 -0.86
CA GLU A 229 -1.58 -28.95 -1.61
C GLU A 229 -1.77 -27.45 -1.44
N THR A 230 -2.79 -27.02 -0.69
CA THR A 230 -3.08 -25.63 -0.39
C THR A 230 -2.54 -25.24 0.98
N ARG A 231 -2.68 -23.96 1.35
CA ARG A 231 -2.17 -23.46 2.63
C ARG A 231 -3.02 -23.88 3.84
N TRP A 232 -4.28 -24.28 3.61
CA TRP A 232 -5.24 -24.57 4.67
C TRP A 232 -6.03 -25.83 4.34
N ASP A 233 -6.14 -26.71 5.33
CA ASP A 233 -6.88 -27.96 5.17
C ASP A 233 -8.37 -27.79 5.51
N THR A 234 -8.69 -26.81 6.37
CA THR A 234 -10.07 -26.57 6.82
C THR A 234 -10.51 -25.11 6.61
N PRO A 235 -11.83 -24.87 6.37
CA PRO A 235 -12.36 -23.51 6.29
C PRO A 235 -12.11 -22.69 7.56
N GLY A 236 -12.10 -23.36 8.72
CA GLY A 236 -11.86 -22.74 10.03
C GLY A 236 -10.44 -22.18 10.17
N GLU A 237 -9.43 -22.90 9.70
CA GLU A 237 -8.04 -22.40 9.67
C GLU A 237 -7.89 -21.19 8.75
N ALA A 238 -8.53 -21.25 7.58
CA ALA A 238 -8.44 -20.21 6.57
C ALA A 238 -9.04 -18.87 7.07
N ILE A 239 -10.22 -18.91 7.69
CA ILE A 239 -10.84 -17.72 8.27
C ILE A 239 -10.11 -17.23 9.52
N LEU A 240 -9.61 -18.15 10.36
CA LEU A 240 -8.82 -17.78 11.53
C LEU A 240 -7.54 -17.04 11.11
N TRP A 241 -6.87 -17.52 10.05
CA TRP A 241 -5.73 -16.83 9.46
C TRP A 241 -6.10 -15.42 8.98
N ALA A 242 -7.19 -15.29 8.22
CA ALA A 242 -7.62 -14.00 7.68
C ALA A 242 -7.95 -12.99 8.80
N LEU A 243 -8.62 -13.44 9.87
CA LEU A 243 -8.95 -12.60 11.02
C LEU A 243 -7.71 -12.21 11.84
N ILE A 244 -6.82 -13.17 12.14
CA ILE A 244 -5.59 -12.90 12.90
C ILE A 244 -4.73 -11.89 12.13
N LEU A 245 -4.49 -12.12 10.83
CA LEU A 245 -3.72 -11.18 10.03
C LEU A 245 -4.45 -9.86 9.84
N GLY A 246 -5.77 -9.87 9.66
CA GLY A 246 -6.56 -8.66 9.54
C GLY A 246 -6.45 -7.76 10.76
N VAL A 247 -6.52 -8.33 11.97
CA VAL A 247 -6.33 -7.60 13.24
C VAL A 247 -4.88 -7.13 13.38
N ALA A 248 -3.90 -8.02 13.14
CA ALA A 248 -2.49 -7.69 13.26
C ALA A 248 -2.11 -6.53 12.32
N TRP A 249 -2.48 -6.62 11.05
CA TRP A 249 -2.28 -5.55 10.09
C TRP A 249 -3.11 -4.32 10.43
N GLY A 250 -4.33 -4.46 10.94
CA GLY A 250 -5.16 -3.33 11.39
C GLY A 250 -4.45 -2.50 12.46
N ILE A 251 -3.80 -3.15 13.42
CA ILE A 251 -2.95 -2.47 14.40
C ILE A 251 -1.76 -1.81 13.72
N VAL A 252 -1.07 -2.51 12.80
CA VAL A 252 0.04 -1.93 12.03
C VAL A 252 -0.40 -0.67 11.30
N VAL A 253 -1.52 -0.68 10.58
CA VAL A 253 -2.03 0.50 9.86
C VAL A 253 -2.36 1.64 10.84
N ALA A 254 -2.90 1.31 12.02
CA ALA A 254 -3.28 2.31 12.99
C ALA A 254 -2.10 3.10 13.58
N VAL A 255 -0.97 2.43 13.87
CA VAL A 255 0.14 3.04 14.63
C VAL A 255 1.46 3.09 13.90
N SER A 256 1.64 2.37 12.79
CA SER A 256 2.93 2.29 12.12
C SER A 256 3.41 3.67 11.65
N PRO A 257 4.71 3.96 11.70
CA PRO A 257 5.25 5.28 11.37
C PRO A 257 5.04 5.66 9.90
N TRP A 258 5.09 4.69 8.99
CA TRP A 258 4.94 4.94 7.57
C TRP A 258 3.51 5.38 7.20
N GLN A 259 2.49 4.90 7.93
CA GLN A 259 1.11 5.40 7.84
C GLN A 259 0.89 6.65 8.68
N SER A 260 1.16 6.57 9.99
CA SER A 260 0.84 7.63 10.95
C SER A 260 1.58 8.94 10.72
N SER A 261 2.82 8.92 10.22
CA SER A 261 3.55 10.15 9.90
C SER A 261 2.84 11.03 8.88
N ARG A 262 1.94 10.48 8.06
CA ARG A 262 1.18 11.26 7.06
C ARG A 262 0.20 12.21 7.75
N TYR A 263 -0.21 11.89 8.97
CA TYR A 263 -1.03 12.75 9.80
C TYR A 263 -0.27 13.98 10.32
N LEU A 264 1.08 13.95 10.42
CA LEU A 264 1.88 15.15 10.72
C LEU A 264 1.79 16.19 9.60
N ILE A 265 1.59 15.72 8.36
CA ILE A 265 1.58 16.52 7.12
C ILE A 265 0.21 17.14 6.83
N ALA A 266 -0.86 16.53 7.34
CA ALA A 266 -2.24 16.97 7.10
C ALA A 266 -2.45 18.46 7.45
N ARG A 267 -3.39 19.15 6.81
CA ARG A 267 -3.73 20.55 7.17
C ARG A 267 -4.37 20.69 8.55
N SER A 268 -5.16 19.72 8.97
CA SER A 268 -5.89 19.78 10.24
C SER A 268 -6.30 18.38 10.72
N GLU A 269 -6.76 18.27 11.97
CA GLU A 269 -7.32 17.02 12.52
C GLU A 269 -8.53 16.53 11.71
N HIS A 270 -9.35 17.43 11.19
CA HIS A 270 -10.47 17.07 10.32
C HIS A 270 -9.99 16.44 9.01
N VAL A 271 -8.88 16.94 8.46
CA VAL A 271 -8.27 16.34 7.26
C VAL A 271 -7.82 14.92 7.55
N VAL A 272 -7.16 14.69 8.70
CA VAL A 272 -6.74 13.35 9.16
C VAL A 272 -7.91 12.36 9.19
N ILE A 273 -9.02 12.74 9.83
CA ILE A 273 -10.19 11.87 9.96
C ILE A 273 -10.82 11.60 8.58
N ARG A 274 -11.04 12.64 7.76
CA ARG A 274 -11.64 12.47 6.42
C ARG A 274 -10.77 11.60 5.52
N SER A 275 -9.45 11.80 5.52
CA SER A 275 -8.54 11.01 4.70
C SER A 275 -8.50 9.55 5.15
N ALA A 276 -8.58 9.30 6.45
CA ALA A 276 -8.57 7.94 6.99
C ALA A 276 -9.88 7.18 6.68
N CYS A 277 -11.03 7.82 6.83
CA CYS A 277 -12.31 7.22 6.41
C CYS A 277 -12.33 6.95 4.90
N GLY A 278 -11.85 7.91 4.09
CA GLY A 278 -11.73 7.72 2.65
C GLY A 278 -10.76 6.60 2.28
N ALA A 279 -9.61 6.51 2.96
CA ALA A 279 -8.64 5.43 2.78
C ALA A 279 -9.27 4.07 3.11
N ALA A 280 -9.96 3.92 4.25
CA ALA A 280 -10.62 2.67 4.62
C ALA A 280 -11.60 2.16 3.54
N ILE A 281 -12.41 3.07 2.97
CA ILE A 281 -13.40 2.72 1.93
C ILE A 281 -12.70 2.38 0.61
N ILE A 282 -11.84 3.27 0.12
CA ILE A 282 -11.22 3.10 -1.20
C ILE A 282 -10.26 1.92 -1.21
N MET A 283 -9.57 1.66 -0.09
CA MET A 283 -8.70 0.51 0.04
C MET A 283 -9.47 -0.80 -0.09
N LEU A 284 -10.60 -0.93 0.61
CA LEU A 284 -11.48 -2.10 0.50
C LEU A 284 -11.99 -2.29 -0.93
N LEU A 285 -12.43 -1.21 -1.59
CA LEU A 285 -12.88 -1.24 -2.98
C LEU A 285 -11.75 -1.64 -3.93
N LEU A 286 -10.55 -1.11 -3.73
CA LEU A 286 -9.39 -1.40 -4.57
C LEU A 286 -9.02 -2.88 -4.45
N TYR A 287 -9.01 -3.43 -3.24
CA TYR A 287 -8.79 -4.86 -3.02
C TYR A 287 -9.87 -5.74 -3.63
N LEU A 288 -11.14 -5.35 -3.51
CA LEU A 288 -12.23 -6.08 -4.16
C LEU A 288 -11.99 -6.17 -5.67
N VAL A 289 -11.63 -5.05 -6.30
CA VAL A 289 -11.34 -4.96 -7.73
C VAL A 289 -10.12 -5.80 -8.10
N THR A 290 -9.00 -5.66 -7.41
CA THR A 290 -7.75 -6.35 -7.75
C THR A 290 -7.84 -7.85 -7.52
N THR A 291 -8.46 -8.28 -6.40
CA THR A 291 -8.71 -9.68 -6.11
C THR A 291 -9.64 -10.31 -7.14
N PHE A 292 -10.70 -9.61 -7.54
CA PHE A 292 -11.63 -10.13 -8.54
C PHE A 292 -10.98 -10.20 -9.93
N CYS A 293 -10.14 -9.24 -10.32
CA CYS A 293 -9.30 -9.34 -11.52
C CYS A 293 -8.41 -10.58 -11.48
N ALA A 294 -7.75 -10.82 -10.34
CA ALA A 294 -6.87 -11.97 -10.16
C ALA A 294 -7.61 -13.30 -10.18
N ALA A 295 -8.90 -13.33 -9.81
CA ALA A 295 -9.75 -14.51 -9.97
C ALA A 295 -10.15 -14.70 -11.44
N ILE A 296 -10.69 -13.66 -12.10
CA ILE A 296 -11.19 -13.74 -13.49
C ILE A 296 -10.11 -14.15 -14.47
N ILE A 297 -8.86 -13.72 -14.29
CA ILE A 297 -7.76 -14.04 -15.22
C ILE A 297 -7.43 -15.55 -15.27
N ASN A 298 -8.05 -16.38 -14.42
CA ASN A 298 -7.97 -17.83 -14.50
C ASN A 298 -8.90 -18.45 -15.56
N LEU A 299 -9.94 -17.72 -15.98
CA LEU A 299 -10.84 -18.11 -17.06
C LEU A 299 -10.16 -17.91 -18.42
#